data_AF-A0A8M1FUI9-F1
#
_entry.id   AF-A0A8M1FUI9-F1
#
_cell.length_a   1.000
_cell.length_b   1.000
_cell.length_c   1.000
_cell.angle_alpha   90.00
_cell.angle_beta   90.00
_cell.angle_gamma   90.00
#
_symmetry.space_group_name_H-M   'P 1'
#
loop_
_entity.id
_entity.type
_entity.pdbx_description
1 polymer ?
#
loop_
_entity_poly.entity_id
_entity_poly.type
_entity_poly.pdbx_seq_one_letter_code
_entity_poly.pdbx_strand_id
1 'polypeptide(L)'
;MKPFNKSPYIKNKNNSSYIKIPVTGAHQTVAGTGYAAAAVTAARYKADHSKREQFWRYLKKSGVLDTLTKKVLVALYEEPGKPNSALDFLKHHLEAANPENPEIGLLRLQLAEMKEKYKAIVEENKKLNINLAQYEPPEEGKHAE
;
A
#
# COMPACT_ATOMS: atom_id res chain seq x y z
N MET A 1 79.00 7.76 -3.40
CA MET A 1 78.86 6.79 -4.53
C MET A 1 78.20 5.54 -3.98
N LYS A 2 77.01 5.06 -4.39
CA LYS A 2 76.13 5.20 -5.57
C LYS A 2 74.68 5.05 -5.07
N PRO A 3 73.62 5.48 -5.78
CA PRO A 3 72.39 4.72 -5.74
C PRO A 3 72.45 3.66 -6.85
N PHE A 4 72.49 2.40 -6.42
CA PHE A 4 72.07 1.28 -7.26
C PHE A 4 70.60 1.51 -7.64
N ASN A 5 70.34 1.83 -8.90
CA ASN A 5 68.99 1.86 -9.46
C ASN A 5 68.50 0.41 -9.54
N LYS A 6 67.79 -0.05 -8.50
CA LYS A 6 67.08 -1.33 -8.54
C LYS A 6 65.85 -1.13 -9.44
N SER A 7 65.89 -1.79 -10.59
CA SER A 7 64.80 -1.84 -11.59
C SER A 7 63.42 -2.04 -10.91
N PRO A 8 62.36 -1.30 -11.30
CA PRO A 8 61.09 -1.18 -10.55
C PRO A 8 60.15 -2.39 -10.73
N TYR A 9 60.73 -3.56 -11.01
CA TYR A 9 60.01 -4.75 -11.40
C TYR A 9 60.36 -5.92 -10.48
N ILE A 10 59.34 -6.55 -9.90
CA ILE A 10 59.48 -7.79 -9.13
C ILE A 10 59.08 -8.95 -10.04
N LYS A 11 59.97 -9.93 -10.22
CA LYS A 11 59.70 -11.14 -11.00
C LYS A 11 58.73 -12.05 -10.24
N ASN A 12 57.62 -12.43 -10.86
CA ASN A 12 56.70 -13.41 -10.29
C ASN A 12 57.38 -14.79 -10.29
N LYS A 13 57.32 -15.51 -9.17
CA LYS A 13 57.98 -16.83 -9.02
C LYS A 13 57.21 -17.97 -9.69
N ASN A 14 55.93 -17.76 -10.03
CA ASN A 14 55.05 -18.81 -10.55
C ASN A 14 54.78 -18.69 -12.06
N ASN A 15 55.23 -17.62 -12.70
CA ASN A 15 55.30 -17.45 -14.15
C ASN A 15 56.31 -16.35 -14.46
N SER A 16 57.04 -16.45 -15.59
CA SER A 16 58.13 -15.54 -15.98
C SER A 16 57.66 -14.13 -16.40
N SER A 17 56.67 -13.56 -15.71
CA SER A 17 56.17 -12.21 -15.89
C SER A 17 56.68 -11.29 -14.78
N TYR A 18 56.95 -10.03 -15.13
CA TYR A 18 57.42 -9.00 -14.21
C TYR A 18 56.26 -8.08 -13.81
N ILE A 19 56.09 -7.84 -12.50
CA ILE A 19 55.08 -6.92 -11.97
C ILE A 19 55.74 -5.56 -11.71
N LYS A 20 55.18 -4.50 -12.29
CA LYS A 20 55.65 -3.12 -12.13
C LYS A 20 55.05 -2.52 -10.85
N ILE A 21 55.88 -2.04 -9.94
CA ILE A 21 55.40 -1.36 -8.74
C ILE A 21 55.11 0.12 -9.09
N PRO A 22 53.93 0.66 -8.78
CA PRO A 22 53.66 2.08 -8.97
C PRO A 22 54.52 2.89 -8.02
N VAL A 23 55.42 3.72 -8.57
CA VAL A 23 56.23 4.66 -7.79
C VAL A 23 55.37 5.90 -7.57
N THR A 24 54.91 6.11 -6.34
CA THR A 24 54.09 7.27 -5.97
C THR A 24 54.95 8.52 -6.01
N GLY A 25 54.80 9.30 -7.07
CA GLY A 25 55.46 10.59 -7.25
C GLY A 25 54.57 11.57 -8.01
N ALA A 26 54.31 12.70 -7.36
CA ALA A 26 53.74 13.95 -7.88
C ALA A 26 52.22 14.02 -8.15
N HIS A 27 51.64 15.09 -7.57
CA HIS A 27 50.30 15.60 -7.79
C HIS A 27 49.98 15.75 -9.28
N GLN A 28 48.95 15.04 -9.75
CA GLN A 28 48.13 15.46 -10.88
C GLN A 28 46.74 15.75 -10.33
N THR A 29 46.42 17.03 -10.15
CA THR A 29 45.05 17.49 -9.91
C THR A 29 44.20 17.17 -11.14
N VAL A 30 43.47 16.06 -11.10
CA VAL A 30 42.41 15.74 -12.08
C VAL A 30 41.11 16.38 -11.58
N ALA A 31 40.96 17.69 -11.76
CA ALA A 31 39.78 18.43 -11.32
C ALA A 31 38.51 18.18 -12.17
N GLY A 32 38.53 17.25 -13.13
CA GLY A 32 37.39 17.01 -14.05
C GLY A 32 36.49 15.83 -13.70
N THR A 33 37.00 14.80 -13.01
CA THR A 33 36.26 13.54 -12.79
C THR A 33 35.50 13.49 -11.46
N GLY A 34 35.96 14.24 -10.45
CA GLY A 34 35.33 14.28 -9.12
C GLY A 34 33.97 14.98 -9.10
N TYR A 35 33.83 16.11 -9.81
CA TYR A 35 32.57 16.86 -9.88
C TYR A 35 31.47 16.10 -10.63
N ALA A 36 31.82 15.40 -11.71
CA ALA A 36 30.86 14.58 -12.46
C ALA A 36 30.36 13.40 -11.61
N ALA A 37 31.25 12.69 -10.90
CA ALA A 37 30.86 11.62 -10.00
C ALA A 37 30.00 12.13 -8.82
N ALA A 38 30.37 13.26 -8.22
CA ALA A 38 29.59 13.89 -7.15
C ALA A 38 28.21 14.37 -7.65
N ALA A 39 28.13 14.93 -8.86
CA ALA A 39 26.88 15.36 -9.47
C ALA A 39 25.96 14.18 -9.80
N VAL A 40 26.50 13.07 -10.30
CA VAL A 40 25.73 11.83 -10.57
C VAL A 40 25.21 11.23 -9.27
N THR A 41 26.04 11.13 -8.23
CA THR A 41 25.62 10.66 -6.90
C THR A 41 24.55 11.57 -6.29
N ALA A 42 24.73 12.90 -6.39
CA ALA A 42 23.76 13.87 -5.90
C ALA A 42 22.44 13.81 -6.68
N ALA A 43 22.49 13.62 -8.00
CA ALA A 43 21.30 13.46 -8.84
C ALA A 43 20.54 12.18 -8.49
N ARG A 44 21.25 11.08 -8.25
CA ARG A 44 20.66 9.80 -7.83
C ARG A 44 20.03 9.90 -6.44
N TYR A 45 20.72 10.51 -5.48
CA TYR A 45 20.17 10.80 -4.16
C TYR A 45 18.92 11.69 -4.24
N LYS A 46 18.91 12.73 -5.08
CA LYS A 46 17.73 13.58 -5.33
C LYS A 46 16.57 12.78 -5.96
N ALA A 47 16.86 11.91 -6.92
CA ALA A 47 15.85 11.08 -7.57
C ALA A 47 15.24 10.05 -6.60
N ASP A 48 16.08 9.38 -5.78
CA ASP A 48 15.63 8.42 -4.77
C ASP A 48 14.85 9.12 -3.64
N HIS A 49 15.30 10.32 -3.23
CA HIS A 49 14.58 11.16 -2.29
C HIS A 49 13.21 11.58 -2.84
N SER A 50 13.13 11.92 -4.12
CA SER A 50 11.87 12.28 -4.80
C SER A 50 10.88 11.11 -4.80
N LYS A 51 11.34 9.90 -5.13
CA LYS A 51 10.49 8.69 -5.09
C LYS A 51 9.99 8.39 -3.67
N ARG A 52 10.88 8.46 -2.68
CA ARG A 52 10.53 8.25 -1.26
C ARG A 52 9.50 9.28 -0.79
N GLU A 53 9.69 10.54 -1.13
CA GLU A 53 8.78 11.64 -0.79
C GLU A 53 7.41 11.45 -1.44
N GLN A 54 7.36 11.06 -2.72
CA GLN A 54 6.11 10.75 -3.41
C GLN A 54 5.34 9.60 -2.73
N PHE A 55 6.04 8.53 -2.36
CA PHE A 55 5.45 7.42 -1.64
C PHE A 55 4.94 7.84 -0.26
N TRP A 56 5.71 8.62 0.48
CA TRP A 56 5.29 9.15 1.77
C TRP A 56 4.04 10.04 1.67
N ARG A 57 3.98 10.93 0.66
CA ARG A 57 2.80 11.74 0.38
C ARG A 57 1.59 10.90 0.00
N TYR A 58 1.78 9.84 -0.78
CA TYR A 58 0.72 8.90 -1.11
C TYR A 58 0.14 8.26 0.15
N LEU A 59 0.99 7.70 1.03
CA LEU A 59 0.57 7.09 2.29
C LEU A 59 -0.12 8.08 3.23
N LYS A 60 0.32 9.34 3.24
CA LYS A 60 -0.32 10.41 4.01
C LYS A 60 -1.69 10.78 3.41
N LYS A 61 -1.78 10.94 2.09
CA LYS A 61 -3.03 11.30 1.40
C LYS A 61 -4.08 10.19 1.47
N SER A 62 -3.67 8.93 1.42
CA SER A 62 -4.58 7.78 1.55
C SER A 62 -4.99 7.49 2.99
N GLY A 63 -4.43 8.19 3.98
CA GLY A 63 -4.72 7.97 5.40
C GLY A 63 -4.07 6.73 6.01
N VAL A 64 -3.34 5.92 5.22
CA VAL A 64 -2.63 4.73 5.71
C VAL A 64 -1.65 5.09 6.82
N LEU A 65 -0.90 6.19 6.64
CA LEU A 65 0.07 6.64 7.64
C LEU A 65 -0.62 7.02 8.96
N ASP A 66 -1.74 7.74 8.89
CA ASP A 66 -2.51 8.15 10.07
C ASP A 66 -3.15 6.94 10.78
N THR A 67 -3.71 5.98 10.03
CA THR A 67 -4.28 4.76 10.60
C THR A 67 -3.22 3.95 11.34
N LEU A 68 -2.06 3.71 10.73
CA LEU A 68 -0.98 2.96 11.36
C LEU A 68 -0.44 3.69 12.61
N THR A 69 -0.15 4.99 12.49
CA THR A 69 0.55 5.74 13.55
C THR A 69 -0.35 6.21 14.68
N LYS A 70 -1.59 6.61 14.41
CA LYS A 70 -2.49 7.22 15.41
C LYS A 70 -3.55 6.27 15.96
N LYS A 71 -3.98 5.28 15.18
CA LYS A 71 -5.02 4.34 15.65
C LYS A 71 -4.39 3.06 16.16
N VAL A 72 -3.63 2.38 15.31
CA VAL A 72 -3.17 1.01 15.60
C VAL A 72 -2.00 1.00 16.59
N LEU A 73 -0.97 1.81 16.35
CA LEU A 73 0.20 1.85 17.24
C LEU A 73 -0.09 2.51 18.59
N VAL A 74 -0.98 3.50 18.64
CA VAL A 74 -1.43 4.11 19.91
C VAL A 74 -2.24 3.10 20.71
N ALA A 75 -3.20 2.40 20.09
CA ALA A 75 -3.96 1.35 20.77
C ALA A 75 -3.05 0.24 21.32
N LEU A 76 -2.03 -0.17 20.56
CA LEU A 76 -1.04 -1.15 21.05
C LEU A 76 -0.21 -0.62 22.23
N TYR A 77 0.10 0.68 22.23
CA TYR A 77 0.86 1.32 23.30
C TYR A 77 0.05 1.46 24.59
N GLU A 78 -1.24 1.78 24.46
CA GLU A 78 -2.14 2.00 25.60
C GLU A 78 -2.63 0.69 26.24
N GLU A 79 -2.48 -0.45 25.56
CA GLU A 79 -3.10 -1.69 26.00
C GLU A 79 -2.52 -2.24 27.32
N PRO A 80 -3.31 -2.31 28.41
CA PRO A 80 -2.83 -2.67 29.75
C PRO A 80 -2.68 -4.18 29.87
N GLY A 81 -1.57 -4.70 29.32
CA GLY A 81 -1.27 -6.12 29.29
C GLY A 81 -0.86 -6.52 27.89
N LYS A 82 0.33 -6.05 27.47
CA LYS A 82 0.93 -6.24 26.14
C LYS A 82 0.44 -7.56 25.52
N PRO A 83 -0.23 -7.51 24.36
CA PRO A 83 -0.83 -8.70 23.78
C PRO A 83 0.24 -9.77 23.58
N ASN A 84 -0.11 -11.03 23.86
CA ASN A 84 0.79 -12.18 23.68
C ASN A 84 1.41 -12.23 22.28
N SER A 85 0.67 -11.72 21.28
CA SER A 85 1.14 -11.50 19.91
C SER A 85 0.77 -10.09 19.45
N ALA A 86 1.79 -9.22 19.34
CA ALA A 86 1.60 -7.86 18.82
C ALA A 86 1.16 -7.85 17.35
N LEU A 87 1.56 -8.84 16.55
CA LEU A 87 1.18 -8.95 15.14
C LEU A 87 -0.30 -9.28 14.98
N ASP A 88 -0.83 -10.20 15.80
CA ASP A 88 -2.26 -10.54 15.76
C ASP A 88 -3.12 -9.35 16.20
N PHE A 89 -2.66 -8.61 17.21
CA PHE A 89 -3.30 -7.36 17.64
C PHE A 89 -3.36 -6.34 16.50
N LEU A 90 -2.23 -6.12 15.80
CA LEU A 90 -2.15 -5.23 14.65
C LEU A 90 -3.10 -5.65 13.53
N LYS A 91 -3.14 -6.93 13.20
CA LYS A 91 -4.03 -7.47 12.16
C LYS A 91 -5.49 -7.20 12.48
N HIS A 92 -5.93 -7.55 13.70
CA HIS A 92 -7.30 -7.33 14.14
C HIS A 92 -7.66 -5.83 14.14
N HIS A 93 -6.76 -4.98 14.65
CA HIS A 93 -7.01 -3.54 14.69
C HIS A 93 -6.97 -2.89 13.31
N LEU A 94 -6.23 -3.42 12.34
CA LEU A 94 -6.25 -2.95 10.95
C LEU A 94 -7.54 -3.33 10.24
N GLU A 95 -8.05 -4.55 10.48
CA GLU A 95 -9.36 -4.99 9.98
C GLU A 95 -10.49 -4.10 10.54
N ALA A 96 -10.44 -3.80 11.84
CA ALA A 96 -11.40 -2.92 12.50
C ALA A 96 -11.23 -1.44 12.14
N ALA A 97 -10.00 -0.99 11.86
CA ALA A 97 -9.71 0.39 11.50
C ALA A 97 -10.05 0.72 10.05
N ASN A 98 -10.48 -0.26 9.24
CA ASN A 98 -11.05 -0.01 7.93
C ASN A 98 -12.32 0.82 8.13
N PRO A 99 -12.32 2.14 7.81
CA PRO A 99 -13.56 2.89 7.87
C PRO A 99 -14.50 2.21 6.87
N GLU A 100 -15.68 1.76 7.33
CA GLU A 100 -16.72 1.40 6.37
C GLU A 100 -16.82 2.56 5.40
N ASN A 101 -16.62 2.28 4.11
CA ASN A 101 -16.79 3.29 3.08
C ASN A 101 -18.16 3.94 3.35
N PRO A 102 -18.26 5.25 3.58
CA PRO A 102 -19.53 5.91 3.90
C PRO A 102 -20.62 5.59 2.87
N GLU A 103 -20.22 5.32 1.62
CA GLU A 103 -21.09 4.82 0.56
C GLU A 103 -21.69 3.43 0.86
N ILE A 104 -20.94 2.50 1.47
CA ILE A 104 -21.45 1.20 1.92
C ILE A 104 -22.53 1.38 3.00
N GLY A 105 -22.30 2.30 3.95
CA GLY A 105 -23.29 2.63 4.98
C GLY A 105 -24.57 3.18 4.37
N LEU A 106 -24.45 4.12 3.42
CA LEU A 106 -25.57 4.69 2.67
C LEU A 106 -26.33 3.63 1.86
N LEU A 107 -25.61 2.75 1.15
CA LEU A 107 -26.20 1.68 0.35
C LEU A 107 -27.00 0.69 1.22
N ARG A 108 -26.50 0.36 2.42
CA ARG A 108 -27.24 -0.49 3.36
C ARG A 108 -28.51 0.17 3.87
N LEU A 109 -28.47 1.48 4.14
CA LEU A 109 -29.66 2.24 4.54
C LEU A 109 -30.71 2.24 3.43
N GLN A 110 -30.31 2.54 2.20
CA GLN A 110 -31.19 2.52 1.02
C GLN A 110 -31.77 1.12 0.76
N LEU A 111 -30.97 0.07 0.93
CA LEU A 111 -31.43 -1.32 0.82
C LEU A 111 -32.50 -1.64 1.88
N ALA A 112 -32.31 -1.18 3.13
CA ALA A 112 -33.27 -1.39 4.20
C ALA A 112 -34.60 -0.67 3.90
N GLU A 113 -34.53 0.60 3.49
CA GLU A 113 -35.70 1.40 3.12
C GLU A 113 -36.48 0.77 1.95
N MET A 114 -35.77 0.31 0.91
CA MET A 114 -36.41 -0.35 -0.24
C MET A 114 -37.05 -1.68 0.14
N LYS A 115 -36.43 -2.47 1.02
CA LYS A 115 -37.03 -3.72 1.52
C LYS A 115 -38.31 -3.46 2.32
N GLU A 116 -38.34 -2.41 3.13
CA GLU A 116 -39.53 -2.04 3.90
C GLU A 116 -40.67 -1.58 2.99
N LYS A 117 -40.39 -0.71 2.02
CA LYS A 117 -41.35 -0.28 0.99
C LYS A 117 -41.89 -1.46 0.19
N TYR A 118 -41.01 -2.36 -0.25
CA TYR A 118 -41.41 -3.57 -0.98
C TYR A 118 -42.35 -4.44 -0.15
N LYS A 119 -42.04 -4.66 1.14
CA LYS A 119 -42.90 -5.44 2.03
C LYS A 119 -44.28 -4.80 2.19
N ALA A 120 -44.35 -3.49 2.38
CA ALA A 120 -45.62 -2.75 2.50
C ALA A 120 -46.48 -2.90 1.24
N ILE A 121 -45.89 -2.70 0.06
CA ILE A 121 -46.57 -2.84 -1.23
C ILE A 121 -47.06 -4.28 -1.45
N VAL A 122 -46.27 -5.29 -1.08
CA VAL A 122 -46.67 -6.70 -1.19
C VAL A 122 -47.85 -7.01 -0.25
N GLU A 123 -47.83 -6.49 0.97
CA GLU A 123 -48.96 -6.65 1.91
C GLU A 123 -50.23 -5.94 1.43
N GLU A 124 -50.10 -4.74 0.86
CA GLU A 124 -51.23 -4.01 0.27
C GLU A 124 -51.80 -4.74 -0.94
N ASN A 125 -50.96 -5.18 -1.88
CA ASN A 125 -51.40 -5.99 -3.03
C ASN A 125 -52.12 -7.26 -2.59
N LYS A 126 -51.62 -7.92 -1.54
CA LYS A 126 -52.28 -9.11 -0.98
C LYS A 126 -53.67 -8.77 -0.43
N LYS A 127 -53.82 -7.66 0.30
CA LYS A 127 -55.11 -7.19 0.81
C LYS A 127 -56.07 -6.82 -0.32
N LEU A 128 -55.58 -6.11 -1.33
CA LEU A 128 -56.38 -5.72 -2.50
C LEU A 128 -56.85 -6.93 -3.30
N ASN A 129 -55.98 -7.93 -3.53
CA ASN A 129 -56.37 -9.17 -4.21
C ASN A 129 -57.45 -9.95 -3.44
N ILE A 130 -57.33 -10.06 -2.11
CA ILE A 130 -58.39 -10.65 -1.26
C ILE A 130 -59.68 -9.85 -1.41
N ASN A 131 -59.58 -8.52 -1.40
CA ASN A 131 -60.72 -7.63 -1.53
C ASN A 131 -61.34 -7.63 -2.93
N LEU A 132 -60.62 -8.00 -3.98
CA LEU A 132 -61.16 -8.15 -5.33
C LEU A 132 -61.84 -9.50 -5.50
N ALA A 133 -61.27 -10.58 -4.96
CA ALA A 133 -61.84 -11.93 -5.04
C ALA A 133 -63.25 -12.03 -4.42
N GLN A 134 -63.55 -11.22 -3.40
CA GLN A 134 -64.90 -11.14 -2.80
C GLN A 134 -65.95 -10.46 -3.70
N TYR A 135 -65.53 -9.76 -4.76
CA TYR A 135 -66.43 -9.16 -5.76
C TYR A 135 -66.40 -9.89 -7.11
N GLU A 136 -65.64 -10.99 -7.21
CA GLU A 136 -65.66 -11.84 -8.40
C GLU A 136 -67.01 -12.59 -8.42
N PRO A 137 -67.83 -12.44 -9.48
CA PRO A 137 -69.09 -13.17 -9.59
C PRO A 137 -68.81 -14.68 -9.51
N PRO A 138 -69.74 -15.51 -8.97
CA PRO A 138 -69.69 -16.93 -9.26
C PRO A 138 -69.69 -17.04 -10.78
N GLU A 139 -68.69 -17.71 -11.37
CA GLU A 139 -68.65 -18.06 -12.79
C GLU A 139 -70.05 -18.53 -13.22
N GLU A 140 -70.85 -17.63 -13.79
CA GLU A 140 -72.18 -17.96 -14.26
C GLU A 140 -72.00 -18.98 -15.35
N GLY A 141 -72.79 -20.05 -15.22
CA GLY A 141 -72.56 -21.33 -15.85
C GLY A 141 -72.12 -21.21 -17.30
N LYS A 142 -71.07 -21.98 -17.64
CA LYS A 142 -70.95 -22.53 -18.98
C LYS A 142 -72.29 -23.21 -19.30
N HIS A 143 -73.13 -22.48 -20.02
CA HIS A 143 -74.35 -23.00 -20.60
C HIS A 143 -73.98 -24.29 -21.34
N ALA A 144 -74.55 -25.38 -20.84
CA ALA A 144 -74.68 -26.59 -21.61
C ALA A 144 -75.59 -26.27 -22.80
N GLU A 145 -75.03 -26.31 -24.01
CA GLU A 145 -75.74 -26.70 -25.23
C GLU A 145 -74.75 -27.31 -26.22
#